data_AF-A0A1S1BKJ7-F1
#
_entry.id   AF-A0A1S1BKJ7-F1
#
_cell.length_a   1.000
_cell.length_b   1.000
_cell.length_c   1.000
_cell.angle_alpha   90.00
_cell.angle_beta   90.00
_cell.angle_gamma   90.00
#
_symmetry.space_group_name_H-M   'P 1'
#
loop_
_entity.id
_entity.type
_entity.pdbx_description
1 polymer ?
#
loop_
_entity_poly.entity_id
_entity_poly.type
_entity_poly.pdbx_seq_one_letter_code
_entity_poly.pdbx_strand_id
1 'polypeptide(L)'
;MALNQTDRHHIQMMRAAGVAYSRIAAHLDLNANSVKTYCLRHGITVDPAVEQVTDPVGVWCLHCCKPIELRQGSKFCSKACRRAWWATHRRVVTEELVCANC
;
A
#
# COMPACT_ATOMS: atom_id res chain seq x y z
N MET A 1 5.21 0.75 -17.29
CA MET A 1 3.93 0.98 -16.57
C MET A 1 3.88 2.44 -16.16
N ALA A 2 2.85 3.16 -16.60
CA ALA A 2 2.62 4.53 -16.15
C ALA A 2 2.08 4.50 -14.72
N LEU A 3 2.57 5.38 -13.85
CA LEU A 3 2.01 5.57 -12.51
C LEU A 3 0.64 6.23 -12.64
N ASN A 4 -0.39 5.61 -12.06
CA ASN A 4 -1.74 6.16 -12.08
C ASN A 4 -1.84 7.38 -11.14
N GLN A 5 -2.82 8.25 -11.34
CA GLN A 5 -2.97 9.45 -10.50
C GLN A 5 -3.16 9.09 -9.01
N THR A 6 -3.87 8.01 -8.72
CA THR A 6 -4.05 7.46 -7.38
C THR A 6 -2.74 7.04 -6.74
N ASP A 7 -1.89 6.30 -7.48
CA ASP A 7 -0.58 5.84 -7.01
C ASP A 7 0.34 7.01 -6.67
N ARG A 8 0.34 8.03 -7.53
CA ARG A 8 1.11 9.27 -7.34
C ARG A 8 0.74 9.96 -6.04
N HIS A 9 -0.57 10.09 -5.78
CA HIS A 9 -1.07 10.69 -4.55
C HIS A 9 -0.63 9.89 -3.31
N HIS A 10 -0.76 8.56 -3.35
CA HIS A 10 -0.33 7.69 -2.25
C HIS A 10 1.17 7.75 -1.99
N ILE A 11 2.00 7.75 -3.05
CA ILE A 11 3.46 7.89 -2.94
C ILE A 11 3.81 9.20 -2.23
N GLN A 12 3.18 10.31 -2.62
CA GLN A 12 3.43 11.63 -2.02
C GLN A 12 3.08 11.64 -0.54
N MET A 13 1.90 11.12 -0.16
CA MET A 13 1.47 11.05 1.24
C MET A 13 2.39 10.18 2.11
N MET A 14 2.69 8.96 1.66
CA MET A 14 3.55 8.04 2.41
C MET A 14 4.98 8.55 2.50
N ARG A 15 5.50 9.16 1.42
CA ARG A 15 6.85 9.70 1.44
C ARG A 15 6.97 10.91 2.35
N ALA A 16 5.98 11.81 2.37
CA ALA A 16 5.94 12.93 3.31
C ALA A 16 5.89 12.45 4.78
N ALA A 17 5.27 11.31 5.05
CA ALA A 17 5.21 10.70 6.37
C ALA A 17 6.45 9.89 6.78
N GLY A 18 7.54 9.92 6.00
CA GLY A 18 8.79 9.25 6.38
C GLY A 18 8.91 7.78 5.93
N VAL A 19 8.00 7.27 5.11
CA VAL A 19 8.07 5.86 4.64
C VAL A 19 9.18 5.68 3.59
N ALA A 20 9.92 4.57 3.70
CA ALA A 20 10.96 4.21 2.74
C ALA A 20 10.39 3.78 1.38
N TYR A 21 11.13 4.02 0.29
CA TYR A 21 10.68 3.71 -1.07
C TYR A 21 10.32 2.24 -1.29
N SER A 22 11.10 1.32 -0.73
CA SER A 22 10.85 -0.13 -0.81
C SER A 22 9.52 -0.54 -0.17
N ARG A 23 9.14 0.13 0.92
CA ARG A 23 7.89 -0.13 1.64
C ARG A 23 6.70 0.45 0.90
N ILE A 24 6.81 1.66 0.36
CA ILE A 24 5.78 2.26 -0.51
C ILE A 24 5.54 1.37 -1.74
N ALA A 25 6.62 0.90 -2.35
CA ALA A 25 6.59 0.00 -3.49
C ALA A 25 5.87 -1.32 -3.16
N ALA A 26 6.24 -1.97 -2.05
CA ALA A 26 5.57 -3.19 -1.60
C ALA A 26 4.09 -2.97 -1.24
N HIS A 27 3.74 -1.80 -0.69
CA HIS A 27 2.37 -1.47 -0.29
C HIS A 27 1.45 -1.21 -1.49
N LEU A 28 1.98 -0.57 -2.54
CA LEU A 28 1.23 -0.24 -3.76
C LEU A 28 1.36 -1.31 -4.86
N ASP A 29 2.10 -2.39 -4.60
CA ASP A 29 2.47 -3.40 -5.60
C ASP A 29 3.14 -2.78 -6.84
N LEU A 30 4.00 -1.78 -6.59
CA LEU A 30 4.76 -1.05 -7.60
C LEU A 30 6.23 -1.42 -7.53
N ASN A 31 6.96 -1.14 -8.60
CA ASN A 31 8.41 -1.27 -8.56
C ASN A 31 9.04 -0.08 -7.80
N ALA A 32 10.03 -0.37 -6.97
CA ALA A 32 10.71 0.64 -6.15
C ALA A 32 11.41 1.73 -6.97
N ASN A 33 11.85 1.40 -8.19
CA ASN A 33 12.48 2.35 -9.10
C ASN A 33 11.48 3.41 -9.60
N SER A 34 10.23 3.03 -9.87
CA SER A 34 9.15 3.94 -10.29
C SER A 34 8.83 4.92 -9.17
N VAL A 35 8.73 4.43 -7.93
CA VAL A 35 8.54 5.27 -6.75
C VAL A 35 9.71 6.24 -6.59
N LYS A 36 10.95 5.75 -6.70
CA LYS A 36 12.16 6.57 -6.61
C LYS A 36 12.22 7.65 -7.71
N THR A 37 12.02 7.27 -8.97
CA THR A 37 12.04 8.19 -10.11
C THR A 37 10.93 9.22 -10.00
N TYR A 38 9.75 8.83 -9.52
CA TYR A 38 8.65 9.75 -9.29
C TYR A 38 8.99 10.77 -8.19
N CYS A 39 9.43 10.32 -7.02
CA CYS A 39 9.83 11.20 -5.93
C CYS A 39 10.97 12.14 -6.34
N LEU A 40 11.94 11.66 -7.11
CA LEU A 40 13.06 12.46 -7.60
C LEU A 40 12.61 13.56 -8.57
N ARG A 41 11.76 13.23 -9.55
CA ARG A 41 11.26 14.20 -10.55
C ARG A 41 10.35 15.28 -9.94
N HIS A 42 9.66 14.94 -8.85
CA HIS A 42 8.74 15.85 -8.16
C HIS A 42 9.35 16.50 -6.91
N GLY A 43 10.63 16.25 -6.60
CA GLY A 43 11.30 16.83 -5.43
C GLY A 43 10.69 16.42 -4.08
N ILE A 44 10.10 15.23 -3.99
CA ILE A 44 9.44 14.74 -2.78
C ILE A 44 10.51 14.21 -1.81
N THR A 45 10.89 15.03 -0.85
CA THR A 45 11.84 14.69 0.21
C THR A 45 11.09 14.27 1.50
N VAL A 46 11.76 13.47 2.32
CA VAL A 46 11.31 13.22 3.70
C VAL A 46 11.80 14.39 4.54
N ASP A 47 10.93 14.88 5.41
CA ASP A 47 11.36 15.82 6.44
C ASP A 47 12.36 15.10 7.37
N PRO A 48 13.61 15.59 7.48
CA PRO A 48 14.63 14.95 8.31
C PRO A 48 14.26 14.89 9.80
N ALA A 49 13.26 15.65 10.25
CA ALA A 49 12.73 15.60 11.61
C ALA A 49 11.75 14.44 11.84
N VAL A 50 11.26 13.79 10.77
CA VAL A 50 10.29 12.69 10.88
C VAL A 50 11.04 11.36 10.96
N GLU A 51 10.82 10.64 12.06
CA GLU A 51 11.37 9.30 12.26
C GLU A 51 10.86 8.36 11.16
N GLN A 52 11.78 7.63 10.52
CA GLN A 52 11.40 6.78 9.40
C GLN A 52 10.51 5.64 9.88
N VAL A 53 9.31 5.58 9.32
CA VAL A 53 8.36 4.51 9.65
C VAL A 53 8.89 3.19 9.10
N THR A 54 9.28 2.31 10.02
CA THR A 54 9.91 1.02 9.72
C THR A 54 8.92 0.06 9.05
N ASP A 55 7.64 0.16 9.43
CA ASP A 55 6.55 -0.62 8.87
C ASP A 55 5.29 0.24 8.64
N PRO A 56 4.88 0.46 7.36
CA PRO A 56 3.65 1.20 7.07
C PRO A 56 2.38 0.39 7.37
N VAL A 57 2.48 -0.92 7.57
CA VAL A 57 1.35 -1.80 7.84
C VAL A 57 0.83 -1.53 9.26
N GLY A 58 -0.45 -1.21 9.37
CA GLY A 58 -1.04 -0.83 10.66
C GLY A 58 -1.11 0.69 10.88
N VAL A 59 -0.33 1.45 10.11
CA VAL A 59 -0.37 2.92 10.07
C VAL A 59 -1.22 3.40 8.91
N TRP A 60 -1.06 2.80 7.72
CA TRP A 60 -1.88 3.09 6.54
C TRP A 60 -2.71 1.90 6.09
N CYS A 61 -3.88 2.19 5.53
CA CYS A 61 -4.74 1.17 4.93
C CYS A 61 -4.11 0.56 3.68
N LEU A 62 -4.07 -0.77 3.62
CA LEU A 62 -3.59 -1.50 2.44
C LEU A 62 -4.42 -1.28 1.16
N HIS A 63 -5.65 -0.79 1.28
CA HIS A 63 -6.52 -0.56 0.12
C HIS A 63 -6.52 0.89 -0.35
N CYS A 64 -6.86 1.81 0.55
CA CYS A 64 -7.07 3.22 0.21
C CYS A 64 -5.94 4.13 0.69
N CYS A 65 -4.89 3.57 1.30
CA CYS A 65 -3.71 4.30 1.78
C CYS A 65 -4.00 5.45 2.76
N LYS A 66 -5.19 5.48 3.36
CA LYS A 66 -5.54 6.43 4.42
C LYS A 66 -4.92 6.02 5.76
N PRO A 67 -4.51 6.98 6.61
CA PRO A 67 -4.04 6.69 7.95
C PRO A 67 -5.15 5.98 8.76
N ILE A 68 -4.75 5.05 9.62
CA ILE A 68 -5.66 4.24 10.42
C ILE A 68 -5.72 4.82 11.83
N GLU A 69 -6.83 5.50 12.13
CA GLU A 69 -7.03 6.17 13.43
C GLU A 69 -7.60 5.23 14.50
N LEU A 70 -8.19 4.09 14.10
CA LEU A 70 -9.10 3.33 14.96
C LEU A 70 -8.42 2.41 15.98
N ARG A 71 -7.41 1.63 15.54
CA ARG A 71 -6.67 0.67 16.39
C ARG A 71 -5.30 0.40 15.78
N GLN A 72 -4.25 0.60 16.58
CA GLN A 72 -2.89 0.17 16.25
C GLN A 72 -2.88 -1.32 15.85
N GLY A 73 -2.23 -1.65 14.73
CA GLY A 73 -2.14 -3.00 14.20
C GLY A 73 -3.29 -3.43 13.25
N SER A 74 -4.30 -2.59 13.04
CA SER A 74 -5.33 -2.88 12.02
C SER A 74 -4.78 -2.63 10.62
N LYS A 75 -4.96 -3.55 9.67
CA LYS A 75 -4.47 -3.38 8.28
C LYS A 75 -5.35 -2.49 7.38
N PHE A 76 -6.58 -2.20 7.82
CA PHE A 76 -7.59 -1.50 7.03
C PHE A 76 -8.33 -0.46 7.86
N CYS A 77 -8.63 0.70 7.27
CA CYS A 77 -9.42 1.74 7.93
C CYS A 77 -10.91 1.37 8.10
N SER A 78 -11.42 0.44 7.28
CA SER A 78 -12.82 0.02 7.31
C SER A 78 -13.02 -1.41 6.82
N LYS A 79 -14.18 -2.00 7.18
CA LYS A 79 -14.62 -3.30 6.65
C LYS A 79 -14.78 -3.27 5.13
N ALA A 80 -15.18 -2.13 4.55
CA ALA A 80 -15.30 -1.95 3.11
C ALA A 80 -13.93 -2.06 2.41
N CYS A 81 -12.92 -1.35 2.92
CA CYS A 81 -11.56 -1.42 2.39
C CYS A 81 -10.95 -2.83 2.51
N ARG A 82 -11.25 -3.53 3.61
CA ARG A 82 -10.87 -4.94 3.76
C ARG A 82 -11.46 -5.79 2.64
N ARG A 83 -12.78 -5.72 2.41
CA ARG A 83 -13.46 -6.52 1.37
C ARG A 83 -12.94 -6.20 -0.03
N ALA A 84 -12.76 -4.93 -0.36
CA ALA A 84 -12.28 -4.52 -1.68
C ALA A 84 -10.84 -4.97 -1.94
N TRP A 85 -9.96 -4.89 -0.93
CA TRP A 85 -8.61 -5.44 -1.03
C TRP A 85 -8.62 -6.95 -1.26
N TRP A 86 -9.43 -7.69 -0.50
CA TRP A 86 -9.59 -9.13 -0.74
C TRP A 86 -10.22 -9.42 -2.12
N ALA A 87 -11.09 -8.58 -2.66
CA ALA A 87 -11.65 -8.81 -4.00
C ALA A 87 -10.59 -8.70 -5.10
N THR A 88 -9.62 -7.81 -4.97
CA THR A 88 -8.54 -7.62 -5.96
C THR A 88 -7.34 -8.53 -5.72
N HIS A 89 -7.06 -8.91 -4.47
CA HIS A 89 -5.90 -9.72 -4.09
C HIS A 89 -6.23 -11.19 -3.79
N ARG A 90 -7.52 -11.58 -3.83
CA ARG A 90 -7.88 -13.00 -3.81
C ARG A 90 -7.52 -13.56 -5.18
N ARG A 91 -6.38 -14.23 -5.23
CA ARG A 91 -6.09 -15.18 -6.29
C ARG A 91 -7.27 -16.13 -6.33
N VAL A 92 -8.05 -16.11 -7.40
CA VAL A 92 -9.09 -17.10 -7.62
C VAL A 92 -8.33 -18.41 -7.75
N VAL A 93 -8.29 -19.19 -6.67
CA VAL A 93 -7.90 -20.58 -6.74
C VAL A 93 -9.10 -21.26 -7.39
N THR A 94 -9.14 -21.26 -8.72
CA THR A 94 -9.95 -22.22 -9.47
C THR A 94 -9.25 -23.57 -9.36
N GLU A 95 -9.16 -24.10 -8.15
CA GLU A 95 -9.12 -25.54 -8.03
C GLU A 95 -10.59 -25.93 -8.04
N GLU A 96 -11.00 -26.56 -9.14
CA GLU A 96 -12.16 -27.44 -9.13
C GLU A 96 -11.93 -28.41 -7.97
N LEU A 97 -12.53 -28.10 -6.82
CA LEU A 97 -12.61 -29.00 -5.68
C LEU A 97 -13.54 -30.13 -6.12
N VAL A 98 -12.99 -31.07 -6.88
CA VAL A 98 -13.63 -32.36 -7.11
C VAL A 98 -13.61 -33.05 -5.76
N CYS A 99 -14.79 -33.20 -5.18
CA CYS A 99 -15.00 -34.02 -4.00
C CYS A 99 -14.45 -35.42 -4.31
N ALA A 100 -13.45 -35.90 -3.56
CA ALA A 100 -12.90 -37.24 -3.75
C ALA A 100 -13.91 -38.38 -3.43
N ASN A 101 -15.19 -38.05 -3.18
CA ASN A 101 -16.25 -39.00 -2.83
C ASN A 101 -17.60 -38.67 -3.50
N CYS A 102 -17.63 -37.94 -4.62
CA CYS A 102 -18.80 -37.83 -5.49
C CYS A 102 -18.42 -38.00 -6.96
#